data_AF-A0A9E7W1V5-F1
#
_entry.id   AF-A0A9E7W1V5-F1
#
_cell.length_a   1.000
_cell.length_b   1.000
_cell.length_c   1.000
_cell.angle_alpha   90.00
_cell.angle_beta   90.00
_cell.angle_gamma   90.00
#
_symmetry.space_group_name_H-M   'P 1'
#
loop_
_entity.id
_entity.type
_entity.pdbx_description
1 polymer ?
#
loop_
_entity_poly.entity_id
_entity_poly.type
_entity_poly.pdbx_seq_one_letter_code
_entity_poly.pdbx_strand_id
1 'polypeptide(L)'
;MNRHLTEVNKPKKRLRIFHGRMYFALQALAGAAWWLGTAMVPGVADATLGSIDPLLIAFVDIPLFVIGSALAALNFRWAVWIATGWTVLVALGMVVYATATTEAGLGAVLMILAALGSLLAGVLMIVGRIPSEKLLIGPFAFHSSHTRIRSRLLMRTTIQIVVFWGVFLIIIPVIINAFEDRWNLAYKFPILLVVVGFALLAISSVIGVWSARAIANFGSGTPLPSQMAHHLVTRGPYAFVRNPMAIAGIVQGMAMGLLIGSWLVVVYALIGSLLWNWLIRPHEETDLIERFGDEYRDYAKRVRCWWPTFSTTETAPDLVDED
;
A
#
# COMPACT_ATOMS: atom_id res chain seq x y z
N MET A 1 4.52 -22.96 27.76
CA MET A 1 4.60 -22.36 26.40
C MET A 1 4.11 -20.90 26.32
N ASN A 2 3.01 -20.49 26.97
CA ASN A 2 2.42 -19.14 26.81
C ASN A 2 3.17 -17.96 27.48
N ARG A 3 3.96 -18.17 28.55
CA ARG A 3 4.76 -17.09 29.19
C ARG A 3 5.96 -16.65 28.34
N HIS A 4 6.59 -17.56 27.59
CA HIS A 4 7.75 -17.22 26.77
C HIS A 4 7.37 -16.39 25.53
N LEU A 5 6.24 -16.70 24.87
CA LEU A 5 5.74 -15.94 23.71
C LEU A 5 5.26 -14.53 24.09
N THR A 6 4.77 -14.33 25.32
CA THR A 6 4.34 -13.01 25.80
C THR A 6 5.52 -12.11 26.13
N GLU A 7 6.62 -12.64 26.66
CA GLU A 7 7.85 -11.86 26.94
C GLU A 7 8.55 -11.39 25.65
N VAL A 8 8.67 -12.26 24.64
CA VAL A 8 9.32 -11.94 23.36
C VAL A 8 8.53 -10.90 22.55
N ASN A 9 7.21 -10.82 22.71
CA ASN A 9 6.36 -9.86 22.01
C ASN A 9 6.23 -8.49 22.69
N LYS A 10 6.55 -8.37 23.99
CA LYS A 10 6.57 -7.08 24.72
C LYS A 10 7.48 -6.03 24.06
N PRO A 11 8.75 -6.31 23.71
CA PRO A 11 9.63 -5.30 23.10
C PRO A 11 9.13 -4.88 21.71
N LYS A 12 8.64 -5.82 20.88
CA LYS A 12 8.05 -5.51 19.57
C LYS A 12 6.77 -4.66 19.69
N LYS A 13 5.94 -4.90 20.72
CA LYS A 13 4.77 -4.07 21.00
C LYS A 13 5.15 -2.66 21.46
N ARG A 14 6.15 -2.51 22.34
CA ARG A 14 6.67 -1.20 22.76
C ARG A 14 7.23 -0.40 21.60
N LEU A 15 7.99 -1.03 20.72
CA LEU A 15 8.54 -0.40 19.52
C LEU A 15 7.42 0.07 18.57
N ARG A 16 6.36 -0.72 18.36
CA ARG A 16 5.21 -0.31 17.52
C ARG A 16 4.43 0.86 18.10
N ILE A 17 4.24 0.89 19.42
CA ILE A 17 3.63 2.04 20.11
C ILE A 17 4.52 3.28 20.00
N PHE A 18 5.84 3.13 20.08
CA PHE A 18 6.79 4.22 19.87
C PHE A 18 6.65 4.84 18.46
N HIS A 19 6.56 4.01 17.41
CA HIS A 19 6.32 4.52 16.05
C HIS A 19 4.99 5.30 15.94
N GLY A 20 3.92 4.82 16.55
CA GLY A 20 2.65 5.55 16.60
C GLY A 20 2.77 6.91 17.29
N ARG A 21 3.50 6.98 18.41
CA ARG A 21 3.78 8.24 19.11
C ARG A 21 4.63 9.20 18.28
N MET A 22 5.64 8.68 17.59
CA MET A 22 6.50 9.47 16.71
C MET A 22 5.71 10.06 15.54
N TYR A 23 4.76 9.30 14.98
CA TYR A 23 3.84 9.84 13.98
C TYR A 23 3.03 11.02 14.53
N PHE A 24 2.39 10.89 15.69
CA PHE A 24 1.62 12.00 16.28
C PHE A 24 2.49 13.20 16.66
N ALA A 25 3.75 12.99 17.04
CA ALA A 25 4.70 14.07 17.26
C ALA A 25 4.99 14.83 15.96
N LEU A 26 5.27 14.09 14.88
CA LEU A 26 5.48 14.67 13.56
C LEU A 26 4.23 15.38 13.04
N GLN A 27 3.04 14.81 13.27
CA GLN A 27 1.77 15.43 12.89
C GLN A 27 1.52 16.73 13.64
N ALA A 28 1.79 16.79 14.95
CA ALA A 28 1.68 18.02 15.73
C ALA A 28 2.63 19.11 15.23
N LEU A 29 3.90 18.75 14.98
CA LEU A 29 4.90 19.67 14.46
C LEU A 29 4.54 20.16 13.04
N ALA A 30 4.11 19.25 12.17
CA ALA A 30 3.67 19.58 10.81
C ALA A 30 2.43 20.49 10.83
N GLY A 31 1.44 20.19 11.67
CA GLY A 31 0.24 21.03 11.83
C GLY A 31 0.58 22.43 12.36
N ALA A 32 1.46 22.52 13.36
CA ALA A 32 1.93 23.81 13.88
C ALA A 32 2.70 24.61 12.81
N ALA A 33 3.61 23.95 12.09
CA ALA A 33 4.36 24.57 11.00
C ALA A 33 3.45 25.02 9.85
N TRP A 34 2.42 24.25 9.53
CA TRP A 34 1.44 24.61 8.51
C TRP A 34 0.61 25.83 8.93
N TRP A 35 0.12 25.89 10.17
CA TRP A 35 -0.59 27.08 10.70
C TRP A 35 0.29 28.34 10.75
N LEU A 36 1.57 28.19 11.04
CA LEU A 36 2.53 29.30 10.88
C LEU A 36 2.68 29.69 9.41
N GLY A 37 2.75 28.70 8.52
CA GLY A 37 2.83 28.90 7.08
C GLY A 37 1.62 29.64 6.50
N THR A 38 0.39 29.28 6.89
CA THR A 38 -0.83 29.97 6.46
C THR A 38 -0.87 31.42 6.94
N ALA A 39 -0.31 31.71 8.12
CA ALA A 39 -0.22 33.08 8.63
C ALA A 39 0.88 33.92 7.96
N MET A 40 2.00 33.30 7.54
CA MET A 40 3.16 34.01 7.01
C MET A 40 3.19 34.11 5.49
N VAL A 41 2.56 33.17 4.78
CA VAL A 41 2.62 33.05 3.32
C VAL A 41 1.20 32.95 2.76
N PRO A 42 0.65 34.02 2.16
CA PRO A 42 -0.72 34.03 1.64
C PRO A 42 -1.00 32.88 0.66
N GLY A 43 -0.04 32.56 -0.21
CA GLY A 43 -0.19 31.45 -1.17
C GLY A 43 -0.37 30.07 -0.53
N VAL A 44 0.09 29.87 0.72
CA VAL A 44 -0.18 28.61 1.45
C VAL A 44 -1.64 28.56 1.89
N ALA A 45 -2.18 29.67 2.41
CA ALA A 45 -3.58 29.76 2.78
C ALA A 45 -4.49 29.61 1.54
N ASP A 46 -4.21 30.32 0.45
CA ASP A 46 -5.02 30.23 -0.77
C ASP A 46 -5.05 28.80 -1.34
N ALA A 47 -3.90 28.12 -1.35
CA ALA A 47 -3.80 26.77 -1.90
C ALA A 47 -4.39 25.67 -1.01
N THR A 48 -4.47 25.89 0.31
CA THR A 48 -4.87 24.85 1.28
C THR A 48 -6.18 25.12 2.01
N LEU A 49 -6.60 26.38 2.12
CA LEU A 49 -7.86 26.82 2.74
C LEU A 49 -8.79 27.49 1.73
N GLY A 50 -8.27 28.01 0.61
CA GLY A 50 -9.09 28.74 -0.36
C GLY A 50 -9.71 29.98 0.26
N SER A 51 -11.02 30.17 0.07
CA SER A 51 -11.80 31.28 0.65
C SER A 51 -12.20 31.10 2.12
N ILE A 52 -11.79 30.02 2.78
CA ILE A 52 -12.10 29.79 4.20
C ILE A 52 -11.32 30.77 5.08
N ASP A 53 -12.00 31.43 6.02
CA ASP A 53 -11.36 32.28 7.02
C ASP A 53 -10.39 31.45 7.91
N PRO A 54 -9.06 31.70 7.82
CA PRO A 54 -8.08 30.94 8.58
C PRO A 54 -8.25 31.09 10.10
N LEU A 55 -8.71 32.25 10.60
CA LEU A 55 -8.82 32.49 12.03
C LEU A 55 -9.91 31.62 12.67
N LEU A 56 -11.03 31.45 11.96
CA LEU A 56 -12.16 30.65 12.44
C LEU A 56 -11.80 29.17 12.56
N ILE A 57 -11.08 28.63 11.57
CA ILE A 57 -10.62 27.24 11.61
C ILE A 57 -9.49 27.08 12.63
N ALA A 58 -8.54 28.02 12.72
CA ALA A 58 -7.41 27.94 13.66
C ALA A 58 -7.88 27.78 15.12
N PHE A 59 -8.93 28.50 15.50
CA PHE A 59 -9.46 28.46 16.87
C PHE A 59 -9.89 27.06 17.30
N VAL A 60 -10.42 26.25 16.38
CA VAL A 60 -10.90 24.89 16.66
C VAL A 60 -9.82 23.85 16.33
N ASP A 61 -9.10 24.06 15.23
CA ASP A 61 -8.14 23.11 14.72
C ASP A 61 -6.86 23.06 15.57
N ILE A 62 -6.33 24.19 16.04
CA ILE A 62 -5.11 24.18 16.87
C ILE A 62 -5.30 23.33 18.15
N PRO A 63 -6.37 23.49 18.94
CA PRO A 63 -6.60 22.64 20.11
C PRO A 63 -6.83 21.16 19.77
N LEU A 64 -7.65 20.86 18.75
CA LEU A 64 -8.08 19.48 18.48
C LEU A 64 -7.09 18.70 17.64
N PHE A 65 -6.43 19.35 16.67
CA PHE A 65 -5.44 18.75 15.79
C PHE A 65 -4.03 18.85 16.36
N VAL A 66 -3.51 20.06 16.57
CA VAL A 66 -2.09 20.28 16.95
C VAL A 66 -1.84 19.84 18.39
N ILE A 67 -2.59 20.41 19.34
CA ILE A 67 -2.44 20.08 20.77
C ILE A 67 -2.89 18.64 21.02
N GLY A 68 -4.02 18.22 20.43
CA GLY A 68 -4.48 16.83 20.48
C GLY A 68 -3.42 15.82 20.02
N SER A 69 -2.75 16.09 18.89
CA SER A 69 -1.66 15.24 18.39
C SER A 69 -0.43 15.28 19.32
N ALA A 70 -0.08 16.43 19.87
CA ALA A 70 1.03 16.54 20.83
C ALA A 70 0.75 15.72 22.11
N LEU A 71 -0.48 15.79 22.63
CA LEU A 71 -0.91 14.97 23.78
C LEU A 71 -0.90 13.47 23.43
N ALA A 72 -1.34 13.10 22.22
CA ALA A 72 -1.23 11.72 21.75
C ALA A 72 0.24 11.25 21.72
N ALA A 73 1.17 12.08 21.26
CA ALA A 73 2.61 11.78 21.26
C ALA A 73 3.18 11.59 22.69
N LEU A 74 2.67 12.35 23.66
CA LEU A 74 2.97 12.22 25.09
C LEU A 74 2.27 11.03 25.77
N ASN A 75 1.62 10.15 24.99
CA ASN A 75 0.98 8.91 25.43
C ASN A 75 -0.36 9.11 26.19
N PHE A 76 -1.03 10.25 26.02
CA PHE A 76 -2.42 10.42 26.47
C PHE A 76 -3.38 9.67 25.52
N ARG A 77 -3.84 8.48 25.94
CA ARG A 77 -4.62 7.57 25.09
C ARG A 77 -5.95 8.14 24.59
N TRP A 78 -6.60 9.00 25.38
CA TRP A 78 -7.86 9.66 24.97
C TRP A 78 -7.62 10.70 23.86
N ALA A 79 -6.45 11.36 23.86
CA ALA A 79 -6.10 12.38 22.88
C ALA A 79 -5.94 11.78 21.47
N VAL A 80 -5.56 10.50 21.36
CA VAL A 80 -5.54 9.76 20.08
C VAL A 80 -6.92 9.78 19.42
N TRP A 81 -7.99 9.50 20.17
CA TRP A 81 -9.34 9.47 19.60
C TRP A 81 -9.82 10.85 19.15
N ILE A 82 -9.50 11.88 19.92
CA ILE A 82 -9.85 13.25 19.58
C ILE A 82 -9.08 13.70 18.34
N ALA A 83 -7.75 13.57 18.35
CA ALA A 83 -6.91 14.00 17.24
C ALA A 83 -7.24 13.22 15.96
N THR A 84 -7.33 11.89 16.01
CA THR A 84 -7.69 11.07 14.84
C THR A 84 -9.11 11.36 14.37
N GLY A 85 -10.08 11.43 15.28
CA GLY A 85 -11.48 11.70 14.92
C GLY A 85 -11.65 13.08 14.27
N TRP A 86 -11.01 14.10 14.84
CA TRP A 86 -10.97 15.44 14.28
C TRP A 86 -10.28 15.48 12.91
N THR A 87 -9.10 14.85 12.78
CA THR A 87 -8.36 14.79 11.50
C THR A 87 -9.21 14.16 10.39
N VAL A 88 -9.92 13.07 10.69
CA VAL A 88 -10.84 12.42 9.73
C VAL A 88 -12.01 13.34 9.38
N LEU A 89 -12.60 14.02 10.36
CA LEU A 89 -13.70 14.95 10.14
C LEU A 89 -13.27 16.11 9.23
N VAL A 90 -12.12 16.71 9.51
CA VAL A 90 -11.58 17.80 8.68
C VAL A 90 -11.24 17.29 7.28
N ALA A 91 -10.65 16.10 7.14
CA ALA A 91 -10.40 15.50 5.83
C ALA A 91 -11.67 15.33 4.99
N LEU A 92 -12.74 14.82 5.60
CA LEU A 92 -14.05 14.70 4.93
C LEU A 92 -14.63 16.07 4.56
N GLY A 93 -14.56 17.03 5.49
CA GLY A 93 -15.00 18.40 5.25
C GLY A 93 -14.25 19.06 4.09
N MET A 94 -12.92 18.91 4.05
CA MET A 94 -12.07 19.44 2.98
C MET A 94 -12.34 18.77 1.64
N VAL A 95 -12.59 17.46 1.61
CA VAL A 95 -12.99 16.76 0.38
C VAL A 95 -14.30 17.32 -0.17
N VAL A 96 -15.31 17.49 0.69
CA VAL A 96 -16.60 18.05 0.27
C VAL A 96 -16.43 19.50 -0.19
N TYR A 97 -15.72 20.31 0.58
CA TYR A 97 -15.46 21.70 0.27
C TYR A 97 -14.72 21.85 -1.06
N ALA A 98 -13.55 21.22 -1.21
CA ALA A 98 -12.74 21.29 -2.43
C ALA A 98 -13.49 20.76 -3.67
N THR A 99 -14.33 19.74 -3.49
CA THR A 99 -15.17 19.22 -4.58
C THR A 99 -16.30 20.18 -4.95
N ALA A 100 -16.87 20.90 -3.96
CA ALA A 100 -17.94 21.86 -4.20
C ALA A 100 -17.42 23.18 -4.80
N THR A 101 -16.35 23.74 -4.23
CA THR A 101 -15.83 25.08 -4.56
C THR A 101 -14.70 25.07 -5.59
N THR A 102 -14.07 23.92 -5.86
CA THR A 102 -12.84 23.79 -6.67
C THR A 102 -11.61 24.52 -6.11
N GLU A 103 -11.71 24.99 -4.87
CA GLU A 103 -10.62 25.62 -4.12
C GLU A 103 -10.00 24.62 -3.13
N ALA A 104 -8.88 25.00 -2.51
CA ALA A 104 -8.28 24.24 -1.39
C ALA A 104 -7.95 22.76 -1.70
N GLY A 105 -7.72 22.42 -2.96
CA GLY A 105 -7.42 21.05 -3.41
C GLY A 105 -6.24 20.41 -2.68
N LEU A 106 -5.14 21.17 -2.49
CA LEU A 106 -3.99 20.68 -1.75
C LEU A 106 -4.33 20.42 -0.28
N GLY A 107 -5.18 21.24 0.32
CA GLY A 107 -5.67 21.05 1.69
C GLY A 107 -6.43 19.72 1.84
N ALA A 108 -7.30 19.39 0.89
CA ALA A 108 -8.01 18.11 0.88
C ALA A 108 -7.04 16.91 0.81
N VAL A 109 -6.05 16.95 -0.08
CA VAL A 109 -5.04 15.89 -0.22
C VAL A 109 -4.22 15.74 1.07
N LEU A 110 -3.73 16.84 1.64
CA LEU A 110 -2.93 16.83 2.88
C LEU A 110 -3.74 16.24 4.05
N MET A 111 -5.01 16.62 4.17
CA MET A 111 -5.87 16.11 5.24
C MET A 111 -6.25 14.65 5.05
N ILE A 112 -6.45 14.16 3.82
CA ILE A 112 -6.63 12.72 3.56
C ILE A 112 -5.40 11.95 4.03
N LEU A 113 -4.18 12.41 3.68
CA LEU A 113 -2.94 11.75 4.08
C LEU A 113 -2.77 11.77 5.61
N ALA A 114 -3.03 12.91 6.26
CA ALA A 114 -2.98 13.04 7.71
C ALA A 114 -4.01 12.14 8.41
N ALA A 115 -5.22 12.01 7.86
CA ALA A 115 -6.27 11.15 8.39
C ALA A 115 -5.89 9.66 8.29
N LEU A 116 -5.39 9.22 7.13
CA LEU A 116 -4.91 7.85 6.94
C LEU A 116 -3.77 7.52 7.90
N GLY A 117 -2.78 8.42 8.02
CA GLY A 117 -1.68 8.24 8.96
C GLY A 117 -2.15 8.24 10.42
N SER A 118 -3.07 9.13 10.80
CA SER A 118 -3.69 9.20 12.13
C SER A 118 -4.46 7.93 12.48
N LEU A 119 -5.18 7.34 11.52
CA LEU A 119 -5.87 6.07 11.72
C LEU A 119 -4.88 4.93 11.94
N LEU A 120 -3.85 4.82 11.10
CA LEU A 120 -2.81 3.79 11.24
C LEU A 120 -2.04 3.93 12.57
N ALA A 121 -1.62 5.14 12.93
CA ALA A 121 -0.93 5.43 14.18
C ALA A 121 -1.82 5.21 15.40
N GLY A 122 -3.09 5.60 15.33
CA GLY A 122 -4.08 5.36 16.39
C GLY A 122 -4.29 3.88 16.64
N VAL A 123 -4.49 3.09 15.57
CA VAL A 123 -4.58 1.63 15.66
C VAL A 123 -3.31 1.03 16.27
N LEU A 124 -2.12 1.48 15.86
CA LEU A 124 -0.85 1.04 16.43
C LEU A 124 -0.73 1.36 17.92
N MET A 125 -1.19 2.51 18.38
CA MET A 125 -1.13 2.91 19.80
C MET A 125 -2.15 2.17 20.68
N ILE A 126 -3.35 1.94 20.15
CA ILE A 126 -4.45 1.32 20.91
C ILE A 126 -4.26 -0.20 20.97
N VAL A 127 -4.08 -0.82 19.81
CA VAL A 127 -4.02 -2.29 19.64
C VAL A 127 -2.59 -2.81 19.80
N GLY A 128 -1.57 -2.01 19.50
CA GLY A 128 -0.16 -2.43 19.53
C GLY A 128 0.30 -3.21 18.29
N ARG A 129 -0.58 -3.38 17.31
CA ARG A 129 -0.31 -3.94 15.97
C ARG A 129 -1.38 -3.46 14.99
N ILE A 130 -1.04 -3.43 13.70
CA ILE A 130 -2.04 -3.27 12.63
C ILE A 130 -2.68 -4.65 12.43
N PRO A 131 -4.02 -4.79 12.56
CA PRO A 131 -4.73 -6.07 12.40
C PRO A 131 -4.83 -6.44 10.91
N SER A 132 -3.68 -6.62 10.28
CA SER A 132 -3.52 -6.92 8.86
C SER A 132 -4.06 -8.31 8.52
N GLU A 133 -4.21 -9.19 9.51
CA GLU A 133 -4.91 -10.46 9.36
C GLU A 133 -6.36 -10.26 8.93
N LYS A 134 -7.01 -9.15 9.30
CA LYS A 134 -8.38 -8.82 8.87
C LYS A 134 -8.48 -8.40 7.41
N LEU A 135 -7.41 -7.84 6.82
CA LEU A 135 -7.36 -7.51 5.39
C LEU A 135 -7.34 -8.78 4.53
N LEU A 136 -6.91 -9.90 5.12
CA LEU A 136 -6.87 -11.22 4.51
C LEU A 136 -8.12 -12.06 4.82
N ILE A 137 -9.22 -11.44 5.26
CA ILE A 137 -10.51 -12.11 5.46
C ILE A 137 -11.41 -11.85 4.24
N GLY A 138 -12.08 -12.89 3.72
CA GLY A 138 -13.00 -12.77 2.58
C GLY A 138 -12.36 -13.14 1.22
N PRO A 139 -12.56 -12.38 0.13
CA PRO A 139 -12.06 -12.74 -1.20
C PRO A 139 -10.52 -12.77 -1.31
N PHE A 140 -9.81 -12.21 -0.32
CA PHE A 140 -8.36 -12.19 -0.21
C PHE A 140 -7.79 -13.26 0.75
N ALA A 141 -8.64 -14.07 1.36
CA ALA A 141 -8.20 -15.16 2.23
C ALA A 141 -7.50 -16.25 1.44
N PHE A 142 -6.38 -16.71 1.97
CA PHE A 142 -5.58 -17.80 1.44
C PHE A 142 -6.36 -19.12 1.53
N HIS A 143 -6.86 -19.60 0.39
CA HIS A 143 -7.56 -20.88 0.31
C HIS A 143 -6.82 -21.81 -0.65
N SER A 144 -6.67 -23.08 -0.27
CA SER A 144 -6.25 -24.14 -1.18
C SER A 144 -7.46 -24.61 -1.97
N SER A 145 -7.35 -24.69 -3.31
CA SER A 145 -8.46 -25.12 -4.15
C SER A 145 -8.48 -26.63 -4.35
N HIS A 146 -9.59 -27.29 -4.03
CA HIS A 146 -9.84 -28.71 -4.34
C HIS A 146 -10.55 -28.93 -5.69
N THR A 147 -10.55 -27.96 -6.61
CA THR A 147 -11.35 -28.03 -7.84
C THR A 147 -10.62 -28.81 -8.94
N ARG A 148 -11.11 -30.01 -9.29
CA ARG A 148 -10.48 -30.90 -10.31
C ARG A 148 -10.69 -30.46 -11.78
N ILE A 149 -11.59 -29.53 -12.08
CA ILE A 149 -11.96 -29.18 -13.47
C ILE A 149 -11.19 -27.94 -13.95
N ARG A 150 -10.23 -28.14 -14.86
CA ARG A 150 -9.31 -27.12 -15.40
C ARG A 150 -10.00 -25.91 -16.05
N SER A 151 -11.09 -26.10 -16.79
CA SER A 151 -11.80 -25.01 -17.49
C SER A 151 -12.50 -24.04 -16.53
N ARG A 152 -13.17 -24.57 -15.49
CA ARG A 152 -13.81 -23.76 -14.45
C ARG A 152 -12.79 -23.02 -13.59
N LEU A 153 -11.61 -23.62 -13.38
CA LEU A 153 -10.49 -22.99 -12.69
C LEU A 153 -10.02 -21.75 -13.48
N LEU A 154 -9.64 -21.93 -14.74
CA LEU A 154 -9.16 -20.86 -15.62
C LEU A 154 -10.16 -19.70 -15.71
N MET A 155 -11.45 -19.98 -15.91
CA MET A 155 -12.48 -18.95 -15.98
C MET A 155 -12.58 -18.11 -14.70
N ARG A 156 -12.57 -18.74 -13.52
CA ARG A 156 -12.64 -18.03 -12.23
C ARG A 156 -11.40 -17.16 -12.00
N THR A 157 -10.22 -17.69 -12.30
CA THR A 157 -8.95 -16.96 -12.21
C THR A 157 -8.96 -15.75 -13.15
N THR A 158 -9.40 -15.92 -14.40
CA THR A 158 -9.49 -14.82 -15.36
C THR A 158 -10.46 -13.74 -14.90
N ILE A 159 -11.67 -14.10 -14.44
CA ILE A 159 -12.64 -13.13 -13.92
C ILE A 159 -12.05 -12.37 -12.72
N GLN A 160 -11.42 -13.07 -11.78
CA GLN A 160 -10.83 -12.43 -10.60
C GLN A 160 -9.67 -11.50 -10.97
N ILE A 161 -8.81 -11.88 -11.94
CA ILE A 161 -7.76 -10.99 -12.45
C ILE A 161 -8.37 -9.76 -13.11
N VAL A 162 -9.35 -9.92 -14.00
CA VAL A 162 -10.00 -8.81 -14.72
C VAL A 162 -10.67 -7.86 -13.75
N VAL A 163 -11.40 -8.37 -12.75
CA VAL A 163 -12.05 -7.54 -11.73
C VAL A 163 -11.00 -6.82 -10.88
N PHE A 164 -9.99 -7.54 -10.38
CA PHE A 164 -8.95 -6.95 -9.54
C PHE A 164 -8.18 -5.87 -10.31
N TRP A 165 -7.66 -6.19 -11.49
CA TRP A 165 -6.90 -5.25 -12.30
C TRP A 165 -7.76 -4.11 -12.82
N GLY A 166 -9.01 -4.37 -13.22
CA GLY A 166 -9.95 -3.34 -13.63
C GLY A 166 -10.23 -2.35 -12.49
N VAL A 167 -10.39 -2.82 -11.26
CA VAL A 167 -10.59 -1.94 -10.10
C VAL A 167 -9.33 -1.12 -9.81
N PHE A 168 -8.18 -1.78 -9.64
CA PHE A 168 -6.95 -1.13 -9.18
C PHE A 168 -6.20 -0.32 -10.25
N LEU A 169 -6.30 -0.70 -11.53
CA LEU A 169 -5.59 -0.03 -12.63
C LEU A 169 -6.49 0.84 -13.49
N ILE A 170 -7.82 0.77 -13.35
CA ILE A 170 -8.74 1.59 -14.15
C ILE A 170 -9.66 2.40 -13.24
N ILE A 171 -10.54 1.75 -12.46
CA ILE A 171 -11.58 2.46 -11.71
C ILE A 171 -10.98 3.42 -10.68
N ILE A 172 -10.06 2.96 -9.84
CA ILE A 172 -9.43 3.81 -8.82
C ILE A 172 -8.62 4.95 -9.47
N PRO A 173 -7.72 4.70 -10.45
CA PRO A 173 -7.02 5.78 -11.15
C PRO A 173 -7.93 6.81 -11.81
N VAL A 174 -9.02 6.38 -12.45
CA VAL A 174 -9.99 7.30 -13.07
C VAL A 174 -10.68 8.18 -12.03
N ILE A 175 -11.08 7.60 -10.90
CA ILE A 175 -11.68 8.37 -9.79
C ILE A 175 -10.67 9.38 -9.23
N ILE A 176 -9.43 8.96 -9.00
CA ILE A 176 -8.37 9.85 -8.49
C ILE A 176 -8.11 11.00 -9.47
N ASN A 177 -7.98 10.71 -10.77
CA ASN A 177 -7.79 11.74 -11.79
C ASN A 177 -8.97 12.72 -11.84
N ALA A 178 -10.21 12.23 -11.72
CA ALA A 178 -11.38 13.09 -11.69
C ALA A 178 -11.37 14.05 -10.49
N PHE A 179 -10.91 13.61 -9.32
CA PHE A 179 -10.68 14.50 -8.18
C PHE A 179 -9.51 15.45 -8.41
N GLU A 180 -8.40 14.98 -9.00
CA GLU A 180 -7.24 15.82 -9.34
C GLU A 180 -7.64 17.00 -10.25
N ASP A 181 -8.41 16.72 -11.30
CA ASP A 181 -8.96 17.72 -12.22
C ASP A 181 -9.93 18.66 -11.49
N ARG A 182 -10.85 18.10 -10.70
CA ARG A 182 -11.88 18.88 -9.98
C ARG A 182 -11.27 19.81 -8.94
N TRP A 183 -10.17 19.42 -8.33
CA TRP A 183 -9.47 20.18 -7.29
C TRP A 183 -8.41 21.13 -7.85
N ASN A 184 -8.35 21.31 -9.18
CA ASN A 184 -7.36 22.15 -9.87
C ASN A 184 -5.91 21.77 -9.54
N LEU A 185 -5.65 20.48 -9.35
CA LEU A 185 -4.32 19.92 -9.06
C LEU A 185 -3.65 19.28 -10.28
N ALA A 186 -4.37 19.24 -11.40
CA ALA A 186 -3.90 18.59 -12.61
C ALA A 186 -2.62 19.25 -13.13
N TYR A 187 -1.58 18.43 -13.32
CA TYR A 187 -0.31 18.87 -13.89
C TYR A 187 -0.14 18.27 -15.28
N LYS A 188 0.16 19.10 -16.29
CA LYS A 188 0.34 18.62 -17.67
C LYS A 188 1.70 17.95 -17.81
N PHE A 189 1.71 16.61 -17.81
CA PHE A 189 2.92 15.84 -18.02
C PHE A 189 3.43 16.03 -19.45
N PRO A 190 4.76 16.18 -19.65
CA PRO A 190 5.32 16.19 -21.00
C PRO A 190 5.09 14.84 -21.68
N ILE A 191 4.94 14.85 -23.01
CA ILE A 191 4.66 13.65 -23.82
C ILE A 191 5.67 12.52 -23.56
N LEU A 192 6.92 12.86 -23.24
CA LEU A 192 7.95 11.87 -22.88
C LEU A 192 7.53 11.00 -21.69
N LEU A 193 6.93 11.58 -20.64
CA LEU A 193 6.46 10.81 -19.48
C LEU A 193 5.30 9.88 -19.84
N VAL A 194 4.42 10.30 -20.75
CA VAL A 194 3.34 9.44 -21.26
C VAL A 194 3.91 8.25 -22.04
N VAL A 195 4.90 8.49 -22.91
CA VAL A 195 5.60 7.41 -23.66
C VAL A 195 6.31 6.45 -22.71
N VAL A 196 7.00 6.98 -21.68
CA VAL A 196 7.60 6.17 -20.62
C VAL A 196 6.53 5.36 -19.88
N GLY A 197 5.37 5.94 -19.59
CA GLY A 197 4.22 5.25 -19.01
C GLY A 197 3.78 4.06 -19.87
N PHE A 198 3.64 4.24 -21.19
CA PHE A 198 3.30 3.14 -22.11
C PHE A 198 4.34 2.03 -22.09
N ALA A 199 5.62 2.39 -22.17
CA ALA A 199 6.71 1.42 -22.15
C ALA A 199 6.74 0.62 -20.82
N LEU A 200 6.61 1.31 -19.69
CA LEU A 200 6.56 0.68 -18.37
C LEU A 200 5.34 -0.23 -18.22
N LEU A 201 4.17 0.19 -18.68
CA LEU A 201 2.95 -0.64 -18.65
C LEU A 201 3.13 -1.90 -19.50
N ALA A 202 3.72 -1.80 -20.69
CA ALA A 202 3.97 -2.94 -21.56
C ALA A 202 4.95 -3.93 -20.92
N ILE A 203 6.11 -3.45 -20.44
CA ILE A 203 7.16 -4.28 -19.82
C ILE A 203 6.62 -4.98 -18.57
N SER A 204 5.96 -4.23 -17.67
CA SER A 204 5.40 -4.80 -16.45
C SER A 204 4.28 -5.81 -16.72
N SER A 205 3.46 -5.58 -17.75
CA SER A 205 2.45 -6.56 -18.19
C SER A 205 3.08 -7.84 -18.72
N VAL A 206 4.18 -7.75 -19.48
CA VAL A 206 4.93 -8.94 -19.93
C VAL A 206 5.47 -9.73 -18.72
N ILE A 207 6.05 -9.04 -17.72
CA ILE A 207 6.54 -9.68 -16.50
C ILE A 207 5.39 -10.33 -15.71
N GLY A 208 4.25 -9.65 -15.59
CA GLY A 208 3.06 -10.16 -14.91
C GLY A 208 2.53 -11.42 -15.58
N VAL A 209 2.40 -11.42 -16.91
CA VAL A 209 1.96 -12.59 -17.68
C VAL A 209 2.97 -13.74 -17.59
N TRP A 210 4.27 -13.44 -17.65
CA TRP A 210 5.33 -14.44 -17.47
C TRP A 210 5.28 -15.08 -16.08
N SER A 211 5.05 -14.29 -15.04
CA SER A 211 4.88 -14.74 -13.66
C SER A 211 3.65 -15.63 -13.51
N ALA A 212 2.52 -15.21 -14.08
CA ALA A 212 1.29 -16.00 -14.07
C ALA A 212 1.46 -17.35 -14.77
N ARG A 213 2.14 -17.37 -15.93
CA ARG A 213 2.47 -18.61 -16.65
C ARG A 213 3.40 -19.52 -15.86
N ALA A 214 4.42 -18.97 -15.20
CA ALA A 214 5.33 -19.75 -14.37
C ALA A 214 4.58 -20.44 -13.22
N ILE A 215 3.65 -19.73 -12.55
CA ILE A 215 2.82 -20.32 -11.50
C ILE A 215 1.90 -21.41 -12.06
N ALA A 216 1.24 -21.14 -13.18
CA ALA A 216 0.32 -22.10 -13.79
C ALA A 216 1.02 -23.39 -14.25
N ASN A 217 2.26 -23.29 -14.75
CA ASN A 217 3.00 -24.42 -15.31
C ASN A 217 3.77 -25.22 -14.25
N PHE A 218 4.36 -24.56 -13.25
CA PHE A 218 5.26 -25.20 -12.28
C PHE A 218 4.68 -25.30 -10.87
N GLY A 219 3.63 -24.52 -10.55
CA GLY A 219 3.05 -24.46 -9.22
C GLY A 219 1.80 -25.33 -9.04
N SER A 220 1.23 -25.89 -10.11
CA SER A 220 -0.05 -26.62 -10.07
C SER A 220 -1.19 -25.83 -9.41
N GLY A 221 -1.19 -24.50 -9.52
CA GLY A 221 -2.20 -23.59 -8.95
C GLY A 221 -2.23 -22.25 -9.70
N THR A 222 -2.78 -21.20 -9.09
CA THR A 222 -2.94 -19.88 -9.71
C THR A 222 -2.25 -18.77 -8.90
N PRO A 223 -2.00 -17.58 -9.47
CA PRO A 223 -1.34 -16.48 -8.77
C PRO A 223 -2.19 -15.78 -7.71
N LEU A 224 -3.47 -16.12 -7.60
CA LEU A 224 -4.41 -15.42 -6.73
C LEU A 224 -4.42 -16.05 -5.33
N PRO A 225 -4.58 -15.24 -4.25
CA PRO A 225 -4.69 -15.73 -2.87
C PRO A 225 -5.74 -16.83 -2.68
N SER A 226 -6.80 -16.80 -3.50
CA SER A 226 -7.91 -17.74 -3.46
C SER A 226 -7.56 -19.17 -3.92
N GLN A 227 -6.44 -19.38 -4.64
CA GLN A 227 -6.07 -20.68 -5.22
C GLN A 227 -4.54 -20.81 -5.43
N MET A 228 -3.77 -20.84 -4.34
CA MET A 228 -2.30 -20.84 -4.39
C MET A 228 -1.68 -22.16 -4.87
N ALA A 229 -0.48 -22.07 -5.47
CA ALA A 229 0.33 -23.18 -5.97
C ALA A 229 0.59 -24.27 -4.92
N HIS A 230 0.45 -25.55 -5.29
CA HIS A 230 0.77 -26.71 -4.46
C HIS A 230 2.28 -26.95 -4.31
N HIS A 231 3.08 -26.42 -5.24
CA HIS A 231 4.54 -26.51 -5.21
C HIS A 231 5.17 -25.13 -5.21
N LEU A 232 6.32 -24.99 -4.56
CA LEU A 232 7.07 -23.75 -4.56
C LEU A 232 7.64 -23.47 -5.96
N VAL A 233 7.22 -22.35 -6.56
CA VAL A 233 7.65 -21.95 -7.90
C VAL A 233 8.93 -21.12 -7.80
N THR A 234 10.04 -21.70 -8.25
CA THR A 234 11.38 -21.05 -8.28
C THR A 234 11.92 -20.85 -9.69
N ARG A 235 11.09 -21.10 -10.72
CA ARG A 235 11.46 -21.04 -12.15
C ARG A 235 10.86 -19.82 -12.86
N GLY A 236 11.43 -19.46 -14.00
CA GLY A 236 11.00 -18.29 -14.78
C GLY A 236 11.35 -16.98 -14.08
N PRO A 237 10.42 -16.02 -13.94
CA PRO A 237 10.72 -14.74 -13.29
C PRO A 237 11.02 -14.91 -11.78
N TYR A 238 10.48 -15.97 -11.16
CA TYR A 238 10.74 -16.34 -9.78
C TYR A 238 12.19 -16.79 -9.54
N ALA A 239 12.93 -17.16 -10.59
CA ALA A 239 14.37 -17.46 -10.45
C ALA A 239 15.20 -16.19 -10.19
N PHE A 240 14.72 -15.03 -10.66
CA PHE A 240 15.43 -13.75 -10.55
C PHE A 240 14.98 -12.94 -9.34
N VAL A 241 13.67 -12.92 -9.05
CA VAL A 241 13.10 -12.12 -7.95
C VAL A 241 12.00 -12.92 -7.27
N ARG A 242 11.86 -12.79 -5.94
CA ARG A 242 10.82 -13.57 -5.22
C ARG A 242 9.39 -13.16 -5.52
N ASN A 243 9.15 -11.85 -5.69
CA ASN A 243 7.81 -11.30 -5.90
C ASN A 243 7.70 -10.52 -7.23
N PRO A 244 7.93 -11.17 -8.39
CA PRO A 244 7.93 -10.49 -9.69
C PRO A 244 6.53 -9.97 -10.06
N MET A 245 5.47 -10.64 -9.61
CA MET A 245 4.09 -10.20 -9.82
C MET A 245 3.75 -8.94 -9.01
N ALA A 246 4.28 -8.79 -7.78
CA ALA A 246 4.10 -7.57 -7.00
C ALA A 246 4.83 -6.39 -7.66
N ILE A 247 6.06 -6.61 -8.15
CA ILE A 247 6.81 -5.61 -8.92
C ILE A 247 6.02 -5.19 -10.15
N ALA A 248 5.49 -6.16 -10.92
CA ALA A 248 4.65 -5.86 -12.07
C ALA A 248 3.47 -4.97 -11.68
N GLY A 249 2.68 -5.34 -10.67
CA GLY A 249 1.52 -4.56 -10.23
C GLY A 249 1.87 -3.14 -9.76
N ILE A 250 2.97 -2.97 -9.01
CA ILE A 250 3.45 -1.66 -8.55
C ILE A 250 3.84 -0.78 -9.74
N VAL A 251 4.62 -1.33 -10.68
CA VAL A 251 5.05 -0.61 -11.88
C VAL A 251 3.86 -0.27 -12.78
N GLN A 252 2.86 -1.16 -12.89
CA GLN A 252 1.64 -0.89 -13.64
C GLN A 252 0.84 0.26 -13.04
N GLY A 253 0.70 0.31 -11.71
CA GLY A 253 0.02 1.42 -11.03
C GLY A 253 0.71 2.76 -11.30
N MET A 254 2.05 2.81 -11.18
CA MET A 254 2.82 4.02 -11.50
C MET A 254 2.73 4.39 -12.98
N ALA A 255 2.84 3.40 -13.87
CA ALA A 255 2.71 3.59 -15.31
C ALA A 255 1.35 4.17 -15.69
N MET A 256 0.27 3.74 -15.02
CA MET A 256 -1.06 4.28 -15.24
C MET A 256 -1.15 5.76 -14.88
N GLY A 257 -0.53 6.19 -13.77
CA GLY A 257 -0.45 7.60 -13.40
C GLY A 257 0.30 8.43 -14.45
N LEU A 258 1.43 7.93 -14.95
CA LEU A 258 2.18 8.59 -16.04
C LEU A 258 1.38 8.67 -17.34
N LEU A 259 0.60 7.63 -17.66
CA LEU A 259 -0.20 7.55 -18.89
C LEU A 259 -1.33 8.56 -18.93
N ILE A 260 -2.06 8.70 -17.83
CA ILE A 260 -3.19 9.64 -17.74
C ILE A 260 -2.75 11.04 -17.30
N GLY A 261 -1.48 11.22 -16.96
CA GLY A 261 -0.93 12.51 -16.53
C GLY A 261 -1.29 12.90 -15.10
N SER A 262 -1.64 11.93 -14.24
CA SER A 262 -2.03 12.18 -12.85
C SER A 262 -0.90 11.85 -11.90
N TRP A 263 -0.42 12.87 -11.18
CA TRP A 263 0.59 12.67 -10.14
C TRP A 263 -0.02 12.06 -8.87
N LEU A 264 -1.31 12.31 -8.57
CA LEU A 264 -1.98 11.66 -7.44
C LEU A 264 -2.10 10.15 -7.65
N VAL A 265 -2.30 9.67 -8.88
CA VAL A 265 -2.28 8.23 -9.17
C VAL A 265 -0.89 7.62 -8.96
N VAL A 266 0.18 8.35 -9.30
CA VAL A 266 1.56 7.90 -9.00
C VAL A 266 1.77 7.80 -7.48
N VAL A 267 1.35 8.82 -6.72
CA VAL A 267 1.42 8.82 -5.24
C VAL A 267 0.59 7.68 -4.65
N TYR A 268 -0.61 7.44 -5.16
CA TYR A 268 -1.46 6.32 -4.79
C TYR A 268 -0.75 4.97 -4.99
N ALA A 269 -0.13 4.76 -6.14
CA ALA A 269 0.60 3.52 -6.44
C ALA A 269 1.79 3.33 -5.49
N LEU A 270 2.53 4.40 -5.18
CA LEU A 270 3.64 4.38 -4.22
C LEU A 270 3.17 4.04 -2.80
N ILE A 271 2.12 4.71 -2.31
CA ILE A 271 1.55 4.43 -0.98
C ILE A 271 1.02 2.99 -0.94
N GLY A 272 0.31 2.55 -1.96
CA GLY A 272 -0.18 1.17 -2.08
C GLY A 272 0.96 0.15 -2.04
N SER A 273 2.07 0.42 -2.73
CA SER A 273 3.29 -0.40 -2.69
C SER A 273 3.88 -0.51 -1.28
N LEU A 274 3.98 0.61 -0.57
CA LEU A 274 4.51 0.63 0.80
C LEU A 274 3.61 -0.14 1.76
N LEU A 275 2.28 0.08 1.65
CA LEU A 275 1.30 -0.65 2.44
C LEU A 275 1.36 -2.14 2.17
N TRP A 276 1.42 -2.56 0.90
CA TRP A 276 1.53 -3.97 0.55
C TRP A 276 2.81 -4.59 1.11
N ASN A 277 3.97 -3.93 0.96
CA ASN A 277 5.25 -4.44 1.45
C ASN A 277 5.30 -4.58 2.98
N TRP A 278 4.61 -3.72 3.73
CA TRP A 278 4.64 -3.75 5.20
C TRP A 278 3.50 -4.56 5.83
N LEU A 279 2.34 -4.61 5.18
CA LEU A 279 1.15 -5.26 5.74
C LEU A 279 0.87 -6.62 5.10
N ILE A 280 1.04 -6.76 3.78
CA ILE A 280 0.61 -7.98 3.07
C ILE A 280 1.77 -8.96 2.90
N ARG A 281 2.91 -8.49 2.35
CA ARG A 281 4.09 -9.34 2.12
C ARG A 281 4.52 -10.17 3.33
N PRO A 282 4.58 -9.65 4.58
CA PRO A 282 4.99 -10.48 5.71
C PRO A 282 4.05 -11.66 5.99
N HIS A 283 2.75 -11.51 5.69
CA HIS A 283 1.79 -12.60 5.81
C HIS A 283 1.98 -13.61 4.70
N GLU A 284 2.17 -13.15 3.46
CA GLU A 284 2.49 -14.03 2.33
C GLU A 284 3.77 -14.84 2.59
N GLU A 285 4.84 -14.21 3.07
CA GLU A 285 6.08 -14.93 3.40
C GLU A 285 5.90 -15.90 4.57
N THR A 286 5.05 -15.58 5.55
CA THR A 286 4.75 -16.48 6.67
C THR A 286 3.95 -17.69 6.18
N ASP A 287 2.92 -17.51 5.34
CA ASP A 287 2.16 -18.61 4.72
C ASP A 287 3.09 -19.52 3.90
N LEU A 288 4.00 -18.94 3.11
CA LEU A 288 4.98 -19.71 2.33
C LEU A 288 5.92 -20.52 3.23
N ILE A 289 6.36 -19.97 4.35
CA ILE A 289 7.18 -20.71 5.34
C ILE A 289 6.38 -21.85 5.98
N GLU A 290 5.12 -21.60 6.36
CA GLU A 290 4.26 -22.61 6.99
C GLU A 290 3.97 -23.78 6.05
N ARG A 291 3.87 -23.52 4.75
CA ARG A 291 3.52 -24.52 3.74
C ARG A 291 4.71 -25.27 3.16
N PHE A 292 5.83 -24.59 2.92
CA PHE A 292 6.99 -25.15 2.21
C PHE A 292 8.24 -25.30 3.10
N GLY A 293 8.20 -24.83 4.35
CA GLY A 293 9.27 -25.06 5.32
C GLY A 293 10.65 -24.59 4.83
N ASP A 294 11.62 -25.50 4.91
CA ASP A 294 13.03 -25.21 4.61
C ASP A 294 13.30 -24.95 3.13
N GLU A 295 12.51 -25.53 2.22
CA GLU A 295 12.63 -25.28 0.78
C GLU A 295 12.47 -23.78 0.47
N TYR A 296 11.46 -23.15 1.09
CA TYR A 296 11.25 -21.71 0.94
C TYR A 296 12.33 -20.88 1.63
N ARG A 297 12.84 -21.32 2.79
CA ARG A 297 13.93 -20.62 3.47
C ARG A 297 15.19 -20.59 2.62
N ASP A 298 15.54 -21.70 1.99
CA ASP A 298 16.72 -21.80 1.15
C ASP A 298 16.56 -21.05 -0.16
N TYR A 299 15.36 -21.08 -0.75
CA TYR A 299 15.01 -20.20 -1.86
C TYR A 299 15.14 -18.72 -1.48
N ALA A 300 14.64 -18.31 -0.31
CA ALA A 300 14.70 -16.91 0.15
C ALA A 300 16.11 -16.41 0.49
N LYS A 301 17.05 -17.31 0.79
CA LYS A 301 18.48 -16.98 0.90
C LYS A 301 19.12 -16.72 -0.46
N ARG A 302 18.74 -17.48 -1.50
CA ARG A 302 19.30 -17.37 -2.84
C ARG A 302 18.70 -16.20 -3.62
N VAL A 303 17.39 -16.00 -3.55
CA VAL A 303 16.68 -15.02 -4.38
C VAL A 303 16.23 -13.83 -3.55
N ARG A 304 16.58 -12.62 -3.99
CA ARG A 304 16.21 -11.38 -3.31
C ARG A 304 14.74 -11.03 -3.56
N CYS A 305 14.13 -10.29 -2.64
CA CYS A 305 12.70 -9.97 -2.73
C CYS A 305 12.36 -8.96 -3.84
N TRP A 306 13.22 -7.96 -4.04
CA TRP A 306 12.93 -6.80 -4.89
C TRP A 306 13.93 -6.60 -6.03
N TRP A 307 15.13 -7.14 -5.88
CA TRP A 307 16.23 -6.94 -6.81
C TRP A 307 16.50 -8.23 -7.56
N PRO A 308 16.76 -8.20 -8.87
CA PRO A 308 17.18 -9.37 -9.61
C PRO A 308 18.43 -9.99 -9.01
N THR A 309 18.36 -11.27 -8.67
CA THR A 309 19.54 -12.09 -8.40
C THR A 309 19.92 -12.79 -9.70
N PHE A 310 21.15 -12.58 -10.15
CA PHE A 310 21.76 -13.36 -11.22
C PHE A 310 22.74 -14.33 -10.54
N SER A 311 22.25 -15.48 -10.08
CA SER A 311 23.12 -16.48 -9.44
C SER A 311 23.86 -17.26 -10.53
N THR A 312 25.16 -17.04 -10.66
CA THR A 312 26.09 -17.93 -11.38
C THR A 312 26.45 -19.12 -10.50
N THR A 313 25.54 -20.09 -10.38
CA THR A 313 25.86 -21.34 -9.68
C THR A 313 25.46 -22.51 -10.55
N GLU A 314 26.48 -23.27 -10.95
CA GLU A 314 26.45 -24.50 -11.73
C GLU A 314 25.22 -25.38 -11.44
N THR A 315 24.59 -25.81 -12.53
CA THR A 315 23.77 -27.02 -12.60
C THR A 315 24.42 -28.15 -11.81
N ALA A 316 23.83 -28.50 -10.66
CA ALA A 316 24.08 -29.81 -10.07
C ALA A 316 23.50 -30.88 -11.01
N PRO A 317 24.18 -32.04 -11.19
CA PRO A 317 23.82 -33.01 -12.21
C PRO A 317 22.45 -33.63 -11.90
N ASP A 318 21.69 -33.90 -12.96
CA ASP A 318 20.49 -34.72 -12.91
C ASP A 318 20.81 -36.02 -12.16
N LEU A 319 20.06 -36.29 -11.09
CA LEU A 319 19.98 -37.63 -10.52
C LEU A 319 19.33 -38.50 -11.59
N VAL A 320 20.18 -39.20 -12.34
CA VAL A 320 19.77 -40.33 -13.17
C VAL A 320 19.22 -41.39 -12.23
N ASP A 321 17.96 -41.76 -12.44
CA ASP A 321 17.35 -42.96 -11.87
C ASP A 321 18.22 -44.16 -12.29
N GLU A 322 18.92 -44.77 -11.32
CA GLU A 322 19.45 -46.13 -11.47
C GLU A 322 18.33 -47.11 -11.12
N ASP A 323 17.72 -47.68 -12.16
CA ASP A 323 17.15 -49.04 -12.15
C ASP A 323 18.22 -50.03 -12.64
#